data_AF-A0A932A113-F1
#
_entry.id   AF-A0A932A113-F1
#
_cell.length_a   1.000
_cell.length_b   1.000
_cell.length_c   1.000
_cell.angle_alpha   90.00
_cell.angle_beta   90.00
_cell.angle_gamma   90.00
#
_symmetry.space_group_name_H-M   'P 1'
#
loop_
_entity.id
_entity.type
_entity.pdbx_description
1 polymer ?
#
loop_
_entity_poly.entity_id
_entity_poly.type
_entity_poly.pdbx_seq_one_letter_code
_entity_poly.pdbx_strand_id
1 'polypeptide(L)'
;MADEKSVDKNFYLPAAILIAAFVIGGSLVYSANMQKGGTGNLVNPPVVEGSRVEFTITQSDHIRGNPNAEVTLVEFSDLECPFCKAFHPTAQQALDEYGDKVRWVYKHFP
;
A
#
# COMPACT_ATOMS: atom_id res chain seq x y z
N MET A 1 -37.41 14.04 -30.95
CA MET A 1 -37.54 14.14 -32.42
C MET A 1 -36.24 14.75 -32.91
N ALA A 2 -35.41 13.93 -33.55
CA ALA A 2 -34.22 14.23 -34.35
C ALA A 2 -33.21 15.28 -33.82
N ASP A 3 -32.24 14.81 -33.03
CA ASP A 3 -30.89 15.41 -32.99
C ASP A 3 -30.02 14.59 -33.94
N GLU A 4 -30.03 14.94 -35.22
CA GLU A 4 -29.07 14.43 -36.20
C GLU A 4 -28.52 15.64 -36.94
N LYS A 5 -27.67 16.40 -36.25
CA LYS A 5 -26.79 17.36 -36.91
C LYS A 5 -25.89 16.54 -37.84
N SER A 6 -26.05 16.71 -39.14
CA SER A 6 -25.20 16.16 -40.18
C SER A 6 -23.78 16.72 -40.01
N VAL A 7 -22.99 16.10 -39.14
CA VAL A 7 -21.56 16.37 -39.05
C VAL A 7 -20.91 15.58 -40.18
N ASP A 8 -20.36 16.29 -41.16
CA ASP A 8 -19.72 15.69 -42.32
C ASP A 8 -18.67 14.67 -41.88
N LYS A 9 -18.85 13.40 -42.28
CA LYS A 9 -17.97 12.26 -41.95
C LYS A 9 -16.50 12.55 -42.26
N ASN A 10 -16.22 13.40 -43.26
CA ASN A 10 -14.88 13.80 -43.67
C ASN A 10 -14.21 14.77 -42.69
N PHE A 11 -14.98 15.51 -41.89
CA PHE A 11 -14.46 16.42 -40.86
C PHE A 11 -14.51 15.78 -39.46
N TYR A 12 -15.49 14.91 -39.20
CA TYR A 12 -15.62 14.20 -37.93
C TYR A 12 -14.47 13.21 -37.68
N LEU A 13 -14.04 12.48 -38.72
CA LEU A 13 -12.97 11.49 -38.59
C LEU A 13 -11.62 12.09 -38.14
N PRO A 14 -11.10 13.17 -38.76
CA PRO A 14 -9.87 13.81 -38.26
C PRO A 14 -10.10 14.51 -36.90
N ALA A 15 -11.26 15.12 -36.66
CA ALA A 15 -11.56 15.77 -35.38
C ALA A 15 -11.58 14.78 -34.21
N ALA A 16 -12.17 13.60 -34.39
CA ALA A 16 -12.22 12.55 -33.36
C ALA A 16 -10.83 12.00 -33.02
N ILE A 17 -9.96 11.82 -34.03
CA ILE A 17 -8.57 11.37 -33.83
C ILE A 17 -7.79 12.40 -33.00
N LEU A 18 -7.94 13.69 -33.28
CA LEU A 18 -7.27 14.76 -32.53
C LEU A 18 -7.75 14.85 -31.08
N ILE A 19 -9.06 14.72 -30.85
CA ILE A 19 -9.63 14.71 -29.49
C ILE A 19 -9.10 13.50 -28.70
N ALA A 20 -9.11 12.30 -29.30
CA ALA A 20 -8.59 11.10 -28.64
C ALA A 20 -7.09 11.23 -28.32
N ALA A 21 -6.28 11.76 -29.23
CA ALA A 21 -4.86 12.00 -28.99
C ALA A 21 -4.63 13.00 -27.84
N PHE A 22 -5.44 14.05 -27.75
CA PHE A 22 -5.36 15.02 -26.66
C PHE A 22 -5.74 14.40 -25.31
N VAL A 23 -6.79 13.58 -25.26
CA VAL A 23 -7.22 12.89 -24.03
C VAL A 23 -6.18 11.89 -23.56
N ILE A 24 -5.63 11.08 -24.46
CA ILE A 24 -4.59 10.08 -24.13
C ILE A 24 -3.31 10.79 -23.66
N GLY A 25 -2.86 11.81 -24.39
CA GLY A 25 -1.68 12.60 -24.01
C GLY A 25 -1.86 13.32 -22.67
N GLY A 26 -3.01 13.96 -22.47
CA GLY A 26 -3.35 14.64 -21.21
C GLY A 26 -3.43 13.68 -20.03
N SER A 27 -4.00 12.49 -20.23
CA SER A 27 -4.11 11.47 -19.17
C SER A 27 -2.74 10.94 -18.76
N LEU A 28 -1.82 10.71 -19.70
CA LEU A 28 -0.45 10.28 -19.40
C LEU A 28 0.32 11.36 -18.62
N VAL A 29 0.23 12.63 -19.03
CA VAL A 29 0.89 13.76 -18.34
C VAL A 29 0.31 13.98 -16.94
N TYR A 30 -1.01 13.84 -16.78
CA TYR A 30 -1.68 13.95 -15.49
C TYR A 30 -1.25 12.82 -14.54
N SER A 31 -1.23 11.58 -15.04
CA SER A 31 -0.83 10.41 -14.25
C SER A 31 0.63 10.47 -13.83
N ALA A 32 1.52 10.93 -14.72
CA ALA A 32 2.94 11.14 -14.39
C ALA A 32 3.16 12.22 -13.31
N ASN A 33 2.29 13.24 -13.23
CA ASN A 33 2.36 14.26 -12.17
C ASN A 33 1.76 13.78 -10.84
N MET A 34 0.84 12.81 -10.86
CA MET A 34 0.20 12.31 -9.64
C MET A 34 1.13 11.42 -8.79
N GLN A 35 2.17 10.85 -9.37
CA GLN A 35 3.17 10.04 -8.66
C GLN A 35 4.15 10.87 -7.82
N LYS A 36 4.12 12.20 -7.93
CA LYS A 36 5.06 13.12 -7.27
C LYS A 36 4.66 13.52 -5.84
N GLY A 37 3.80 12.74 -5.19
CA GLY A 37 3.37 12.93 -3.80
C GLY A 37 3.90 11.81 -2.91
N GLY A 38 5.18 11.86 -2.52
CA GLY A 38 5.76 10.81 -1.68
C GLY A 38 7.27 10.94 -1.42
N THR A 39 7.77 12.13 -1.12
CA THR A 39 9.09 12.28 -0.49
C THR A 39 8.90 12.92 0.89
N GLY A 40 8.26 12.16 1.78
CA GLY A 40 8.41 12.44 3.20
C GLY A 40 9.89 12.27 3.55
N ASN A 41 10.51 13.31 4.10
CA ASN A 41 11.86 13.19 4.64
C ASN A 41 11.83 12.12 5.74
N LEU A 42 12.31 10.92 5.41
CA LEU A 42 12.56 9.86 6.38
C LEU A 42 13.81 10.27 7.17
N VAL A 43 13.63 11.18 8.13
CA VAL A 43 14.62 11.39 9.18
C VAL A 43 14.59 10.11 10.00
N ASN A 44 15.46 9.17 9.65
CA ASN A 44 15.70 8.01 10.50
C ASN A 44 16.23 8.55 11.84
N PRO A 45 15.57 8.26 12.97
CA PRO A 45 16.13 8.60 14.27
C PRO A 45 17.52 7.96 14.39
N PRO A 46 18.47 8.60 15.10
CA PRO A 46 19.78 8.04 15.30
C PRO A 46 19.62 6.62 15.88
N VAL A 47 20.12 5.63 15.14
CA VAL A 47 20.16 4.24 15.61
C VAL A 47 21.12 4.24 16.79
N VAL A 48 20.56 4.22 18.01
CA VAL A 48 21.35 4.06 19.23
C VAL A 48 21.85 2.63 19.23
N GLU A 49 23.09 2.46 18.78
CA GLU A 49 23.82 1.19 18.77
C GLU A 49 23.88 0.65 20.20
N GLY A 50 23.04 -0.34 20.52
CA GLY A 50 22.99 -0.97 21.84
C GLY A 50 21.66 -0.88 22.60
N SER A 51 20.67 -0.09 22.16
CA SER A 51 19.32 -0.20 22.73
C SER A 51 18.60 -1.42 22.15
N ARG A 52 18.93 -2.61 22.69
CA ARG A 52 18.05 -3.77 22.51
C ARG A 52 16.78 -3.46 23.28
N VAL A 53 15.70 -3.17 22.56
CA VAL A 53 14.38 -3.10 23.19
C VAL A 53 14.00 -4.54 23.53
N GLU A 54 14.05 -4.87 24.82
CA GLU A 54 13.64 -6.18 25.30
C GLU A 54 12.12 -6.22 25.35
N PHE A 55 11.52 -7.10 24.55
CA PHE A 55 10.08 -7.34 24.56
C PHE A 55 9.82 -8.72 25.15
N THR A 56 9.17 -8.76 26.32
CA THR A 56 8.68 -10.02 26.88
C THR A 56 7.40 -10.44 26.15
N ILE A 57 7.41 -11.63 25.57
CA ILE A 57 6.25 -12.24 24.92
C ILE A 57 5.68 -13.28 25.88
N THR A 58 4.40 -13.11 26.20
CA THR A 58 3.67 -13.93 27.17
C THR A 58 2.62 -14.78 26.46
N GLN A 59 2.08 -15.78 27.16
CA GLN A 59 0.98 -16.59 26.61
C GLN A 59 -0.33 -15.82 26.46
N SER A 60 -0.46 -14.65 27.11
CA SER A 60 -1.61 -13.74 26.95
C SER A 60 -1.52 -12.86 25.70
N ASP A 61 -0.37 -12.81 25.02
CA ASP A 61 -0.24 -12.06 23.78
C ASP A 61 -0.99 -12.75 22.62
N HIS A 62 -1.43 -11.95 21.65
CA HIS A 62 -2.09 -12.47 20.45
C HIS A 62 -1.06 -13.00 19.46
N ILE A 63 -0.81 -14.31 19.49
CA ILE A 63 0.19 -14.99 18.65
C ILE A 63 -0.51 -15.74 17.51
N ARG A 64 -0.03 -15.54 16.27
CA ARG A 64 -0.34 -16.39 15.11
C ARG A 64 0.92 -17.10 14.61
N GLY A 65 0.73 -18.33 14.12
CA GLY A 65 1.82 -19.21 13.68
C GLY A 65 2.33 -20.10 14.81
N ASN A 66 3.51 -20.70 14.60
CA ASN A 66 4.15 -21.58 15.57
C ASN A 66 4.68 -20.77 16.77
N PRO A 67 4.20 -20.99 18.01
CA PRO A 67 4.68 -20.25 19.19
C PRO A 67 6.18 -20.40 19.45
N ASN A 68 6.82 -21.45 18.89
CA ASN A 68 8.25 -21.71 19.01
C ASN A 68 9.05 -21.34 17.75
N ALA A 69 8.47 -20.56 16.84
CA ALA A 69 9.14 -20.09 15.63
C ALA A 69 10.45 -19.35 15.95
N GLU A 70 11.46 -19.54 15.09
CA GLU A 70 12.78 -18.92 15.23
C GLU A 70 12.71 -17.40 15.08
N VAL A 71 11.88 -16.91 14.16
CA VAL A 71 11.69 -15.48 13.90
C VAL A 71 10.38 -15.00 14.51
N THR A 72 10.44 -13.86 15.20
CA THR A 72 9.26 -13.23 15.81
C THR A 72 9.03 -11.84 15.22
N LEU A 73 7.88 -11.65 14.58
CA LEU A 73 7.38 -10.34 14.17
C LEU A 73 6.48 -9.79 15.27
N VAL A 74 6.91 -8.74 15.97
CA VAL A 74 6.07 -8.01 16.93
C VAL A 74 5.49 -6.79 16.23
N GLU A 75 4.17 -6.73 16.10
CA GLU A 75 3.46 -5.61 15.49
C GLU A 75 2.67 -4.85 16.56
N PHE A 76 2.98 -3.56 16.71
CA PHE A 76 2.14 -2.62 17.45
C PHE A 76 1.15 -1.99 16.49
N SER A 77 -0.14 -2.17 16.73
CA SER A 77 -1.17 -1.89 15.73
C SER A 77 -2.48 -1.43 16.35
N ASP A 78 -3.20 -0.60 15.59
CA ASP A 78 -4.53 -0.11 15.91
C ASP A 78 -5.52 -0.52 14.81
N LEU A 79 -6.71 -0.94 15.23
CA LEU A 79 -7.80 -1.32 14.33
C LEU A 79 -8.37 -0.12 13.57
N GLU A 80 -8.17 1.11 14.08
CA GLU A 80 -8.62 2.35 13.43
C GLU A 80 -7.55 2.96 12.50
N CYS A 81 -6.31 2.47 12.54
CA CYS A 81 -5.22 3.02 11.74
C CYS A 81 -5.29 2.54 10.27
N PRO A 82 -5.39 3.46 9.28
CA PRO A 82 -5.48 3.09 7.87
C PRO A 82 -4.20 2.42 7.33
N PHE A 83 -3.03 2.76 7.87
CA PHE A 83 -1.76 2.14 7.50
C PHE A 83 -1.62 0.72 8.06
N CYS A 84 -2.05 0.49 9.31
CA CYS A 84 -2.12 -0.85 9.90
C CYS A 84 -3.01 -1.77 9.07
N LYS A 85 -4.18 -1.28 8.64
CA LYS A 85 -5.06 -2.01 7.73
C LYS A 85 -4.37 -2.35 6.39
N ALA A 86 -3.62 -1.40 5.83
CA ALA A 86 -2.90 -1.62 4.58
C ALA A 86 -1.72 -2.62 4.73
N PHE A 87 -1.10 -2.67 5.92
CA PHE A 87 -0.01 -3.60 6.23
C PHE A 87 -0.48 -5.02 6.56
N HIS A 88 -1.68 -5.20 7.09
CA HIS A 88 -2.22 -6.50 7.52
C HIS A 88 -2.02 -7.64 6.49
N PRO A 89 -2.26 -7.46 5.17
CA PRO A 89 -2.00 -8.51 4.18
C PRO A 89 -0.52 -8.90 4.08
N THR A 90 0.40 -7.97 4.29
CA THR A 90 1.85 -8.24 4.30
C THR A 90 2.25 -9.10 5.49
N ALA A 91 1.68 -8.83 6.68
CA ALA A 91 1.90 -9.68 7.85
C ALA A 91 1.35 -11.11 7.63
N GLN A 92 0.19 -11.24 6.99
CA GLN A 92 -0.36 -12.55 6.60
C GLN A 92 0.54 -13.28 5.60
N GLN A 93 1.02 -12.57 4.56
CA GLN A 93 1.92 -13.15 3.57
C GLN A 93 3.20 -13.71 4.21
N ALA A 94 3.76 -13.05 5.23
CA ALA A 94 4.93 -13.55 5.93
C ALA A 94 4.65 -14.90 6.62
N LEU A 95 3.46 -15.08 7.21
CA LEU A 95 3.08 -16.39 7.78
C LEU A 95 2.89 -17.45 6.68
N ASP A 96 2.28 -17.08 5.56
CA ASP A 96 2.02 -18.00 4.45
C ASP A 96 3.32 -18.46 3.75
N GLU A 97 4.27 -17.55 3.55
CA GLU A 97 5.53 -17.81 2.83
C GLU A 97 6.55 -18.58 3.69
N TYR A 98 6.63 -18.26 4.98
CA TYR A 98 7.64 -18.83 5.87
C TYR A 98 7.12 -19.93 6.80
N GLY A 99 5.80 -20.13 6.89
CA GLY A 99 5.16 -21.18 7.68
C GLY A 99 5.62 -21.16 9.14
N ASP A 100 6.02 -22.31 9.66
CA ASP A 100 6.39 -22.51 11.07
C ASP A 100 7.68 -21.78 11.49
N LYS A 101 8.38 -21.12 10.58
CA LYS A 101 9.61 -20.36 10.86
C LYS A 101 9.33 -18.97 11.42
N VAL A 102 8.12 -18.44 11.22
CA VAL A 102 7.72 -17.11 11.67
C VAL A 102 6.50 -17.22 12.60
N ARG A 103 6.55 -16.47 13.69
CA ARG A 103 5.36 -16.15 14.49
C ARG A 103 5.10 -14.66 14.47
N TRP A 104 3.84 -14.31 14.39
CA TRP A 104 3.37 -12.93 14.42
C TRP A 104 2.67 -12.66 15.74
N VAL A 105 3.15 -11.65 16.47
CA VAL A 105 2.60 -11.20 17.74
C VAL A 105 1.98 -9.83 17.56
N TYR A 106 0.65 -9.77 17.67
CA TYR A 106 -0.11 -8.53 17.58
C TYR A 106 -0.23 -7.90 18.98
N LYS A 107 0.17 -6.64 19.10
CA LYS A 107 0.01 -5.82 20.30
C LYS A 107 -0.85 -4.61 19.96
N HIS A 108 -1.99 -4.51 20.62
CA HIS A 108 -2.87 -3.35 20.43
C HIS A 108 -2.22 -2.07 20.97
N PHE A 109 -2.17 -1.03 20.15
CA PHE A 109 -1.65 0.29 20.51
C PHE A 109 -2.59 1.37 19.96
N PRO A 110 -3.57 1.85 20.76
CA PRO A 110 -4.50 2.89 20.36
C PRO A 110 -3.86 4.30 20.33
#